data_AF-A0A662HX22-F1
#
_entry.id   AF-A0A662HX22-F1
#
_cell.length_a   1.000
_cell.length_b   1.000
_cell.length_c   1.000
_cell.angle_alpha   90.00
_cell.angle_beta   90.00
_cell.angle_gamma   90.00
#
_symmetry.space_group_name_H-M   'P 1'
#
loop_
_entity.id
_entity.type
_entity.pdbx_description
1 polymer ?
#
loop_
_entity_poly.entity_id
_entity_poly.type
_entity_poly.pdbx_seq_one_letter_code
_entity_poly.pdbx_strand_id
1 'polypeptide(L)'
;MSTARYAISSELLQKIIKWLPKQRWFPKKGRISIEEAVEIPGEKNLLLLQLSVDGSEVFLPLILDKEKPGIEASLIKVQDRYIYEAEFSAYYFEKLFRDEIGVLEKRGFKPLPQKIASIEALSRSSTNRLIKLNTDLGPLVAKCYRTLTSENQEPLFLSYLSGEYTPEVYAYWEVKGKPIATLMEYVKILEDAG
;
A
#
# COMPACT_ATOMS: atom_id res chain seq x y z
N MET A 1 7.97 -17.73 -13.24
CA MET A 1 9.03 -16.70 -13.15
C MET A 1 9.67 -16.79 -11.77
N SER A 2 11.00 -16.77 -11.68
CA SER A 2 11.72 -16.90 -10.41
C SER A 2 11.66 -15.56 -9.65
N THR A 3 10.99 -15.55 -8.49
CA THR A 3 11.05 -14.43 -7.55
C THR A 3 12.43 -14.41 -6.91
N ALA A 4 13.24 -13.41 -7.25
CA ALA A 4 14.54 -13.20 -6.64
C ALA A 4 14.34 -12.86 -5.15
N ARG A 5 14.65 -13.81 -4.26
CA ARG A 5 14.77 -13.58 -2.82
C ARG A 5 16.11 -12.89 -2.57
N TYR A 6 16.15 -11.56 -2.60
CA TYR A 6 17.33 -10.84 -2.12
C TYR A 6 17.42 -10.94 -0.60
N ALA A 7 18.64 -11.14 -0.11
CA ALA A 7 18.94 -11.07 1.31
C ALA A 7 18.90 -9.60 1.74
N ILE A 8 17.75 -9.16 2.25
CA ILE A 8 17.60 -7.83 2.85
C ILE A 8 18.61 -7.71 3.98
N SER A 9 19.41 -6.65 3.97
CA SER A 9 20.48 -6.50 4.96
C SER A 9 19.91 -6.47 6.38
N SER A 10 20.63 -7.11 7.32
CA SER A 10 20.19 -7.16 8.72
C SER A 10 20.07 -5.75 9.32
N GLU A 11 20.90 -4.81 8.88
CA GLU A 11 20.82 -3.40 9.30
C GLU A 11 19.49 -2.75 8.88
N LEU A 12 19.10 -2.94 7.62
CA LEU A 12 17.85 -2.42 7.05
C LEU A 12 16.65 -2.97 7.82
N LEU A 13 16.61 -4.29 8.04
CA LEU A 13 15.53 -4.93 8.79
C LEU A 13 15.44 -4.42 10.23
N GLN A 14 16.56 -4.28 10.93
CA GLN A 14 16.57 -3.74 12.29
C GLN A 14 16.05 -2.30 12.35
N LYS A 15 16.37 -1.48 11.35
CA LYS A 15 15.86 -0.10 11.29
C LYS A 15 14.35 -0.06 11.00
N ILE A 16 13.85 -0.92 10.11
CA ILE A 16 12.41 -1.06 9.86
C ILE A 16 11.69 -1.50 11.14
N ILE A 17 12.18 -2.54 11.82
CA ILE A 17 11.62 -3.04 13.09
C ILE A 17 11.56 -1.95 14.16
N LYS A 18 12.59 -1.09 14.27
CA LYS A 18 12.60 0.05 15.21
C LYS A 18 11.69 1.21 14.80
N TRP A 19 11.37 1.32 13.51
CA TRP A 19 10.52 2.37 12.96
C TRP A 19 9.02 2.01 13.04
N LEU A 20 8.68 0.73 12.91
CA LEU A 20 7.32 0.20 12.95
C LEU A 20 6.49 0.67 14.16
N PRO A 21 6.97 0.55 15.43
CA PRO A 21 6.21 0.99 16.61
C PRO A 21 5.88 2.48 16.66
N LYS A 22 6.52 3.30 15.81
CA LYS A 22 6.25 4.75 15.71
C LYS A 22 5.07 5.04 14.80
N GLN A 23 4.60 4.06 14.01
CA GLN A 23 3.47 4.23 13.12
C GLN A 23 2.16 4.11 13.88
N ARG A 24 1.22 5.02 13.61
CA ARG A 24 -0.08 5.06 14.31
C ARG A 24 -0.92 3.80 14.09
N TRP A 25 -0.84 3.19 12.91
CA TRP A 25 -1.57 1.96 12.56
C TRP A 25 -0.93 0.71 13.15
N PHE A 26 0.31 0.81 13.66
CA PHE A 26 1.04 -0.35 14.15
C PHE A 26 0.51 -0.76 15.54
N PRO A 27 0.30 -2.06 15.79
CA PRO A 27 -0.05 -2.55 17.12
C PRO A 27 1.04 -2.15 18.14
N LYS A 28 0.68 -1.37 19.17
CA LYS A 28 1.68 -0.75 20.09
C LYS A 28 2.50 -1.74 20.91
N LYS A 29 2.07 -3.01 20.98
CA LYS A 29 2.75 -4.08 21.70
C LYS A 29 2.74 -5.32 20.83
N GLY A 30 3.85 -6.05 20.87
CA GLY A 30 3.92 -7.38 20.31
C GLY A 30 5.28 -7.81 19.80
N ARG A 31 5.44 -9.13 19.63
CA ARG A 31 6.60 -9.70 18.96
C ARG A 31 6.41 -9.52 17.45
N ILE A 32 7.43 -8.95 16.80
CA ILE A 32 7.46 -8.76 15.36
C ILE A 32 8.29 -9.89 14.74
N SER A 33 7.71 -10.62 13.80
CA SER A 33 8.42 -11.51 12.89
C SER A 33 8.16 -11.12 11.44
N ILE A 34 9.15 -11.34 10.59
CA ILE A 34 9.02 -11.16 9.14
C ILE A 34 8.72 -12.55 8.58
N GLU A 35 7.52 -12.73 8.05
CA GLU A 35 7.06 -14.00 7.49
C GLU A 35 7.51 -14.14 6.04
N GLU A 36 7.43 -13.05 5.29
CA GLU A 36 7.88 -12.99 3.92
C GLU A 36 8.41 -11.61 3.57
N ALA A 37 9.43 -11.58 2.72
CA ALA A 37 9.98 -10.36 2.20
C ALA A 37 10.36 -10.54 0.73
N VAL A 38 9.84 -9.65 -0.12
CA VAL A 38 10.04 -9.68 -1.57
C VAL A 38 10.57 -8.33 -2.02
N GLU A 39 11.74 -8.33 -2.63
CA GLU A 39 12.31 -7.13 -3.24
C GLU A 39 12.09 -7.16 -4.76
N ILE A 40 11.60 -6.05 -5.29
CA ILE A 40 11.37 -5.84 -6.71
C ILE A 40 12.29 -4.69 -7.15
N PRO A 41 13.37 -5.01 -7.88
CA PRO A 41 14.31 -4.00 -8.35
C PRO A 41 13.67 -3.11 -9.42
N GLY A 42 14.14 -1.88 -9.52
CA GLY A 42 13.76 -0.92 -10.55
C GLY A 42 14.42 0.42 -10.30
N GLU A 43 13.87 1.49 -10.89
CA GLU A 43 14.34 2.86 -10.63
C GLU A 43 14.31 3.18 -9.13
N LYS A 44 13.21 2.76 -8.48
CA LYS A 44 13.07 2.69 -7.03
C LYS A 44 12.94 1.24 -6.64
N ASN A 45 13.66 0.79 -5.61
CA ASN A 45 13.50 -0.58 -5.13
C ASN A 45 12.20 -0.63 -4.32
N LEU A 46 11.30 -1.54 -4.70
CA LEU A 46 10.07 -1.81 -3.97
C LEU A 46 10.28 -3.04 -3.10
N LEU A 47 10.09 -2.88 -1.80
CA LEU A 47 10.21 -3.95 -0.81
C LEU A 47 8.83 -4.25 -0.23
N LEU A 48 8.32 -5.46 -0.46
CA LEU A 48 7.05 -5.92 0.10
C LEU A 48 7.32 -6.82 1.30
N LEU A 49 6.79 -6.44 2.46
CA LEU A 49 6.92 -7.19 3.69
C LEU A 49 5.57 -7.73 4.13
N GLN A 50 5.52 -9.02 4.44
CA GLN A 50 4.47 -9.63 5.25
C GLN A 50 5.04 -9.88 6.64
N LEU A 51 4.44 -9.25 7.65
CA LEU A 51 4.89 -9.32 9.04
C LEU A 51 3.82 -10.06 9.87
N SER A 52 4.25 -10.75 10.91
CA SER A 52 3.36 -11.18 12.00
C SER A 52 3.63 -10.33 13.23
N VAL A 53 2.57 -9.78 13.81
CA VAL A 53 2.58 -8.96 15.02
C VAL A 53 1.53 -9.51 15.97
N ASP A 54 1.98 -10.23 17.01
CA ASP A 54 1.11 -10.93 17.96
C ASP A 54 0.00 -11.78 17.29
N GLY A 55 0.36 -12.49 16.22
CA GLY A 55 -0.56 -13.35 15.47
C GLY A 55 -1.43 -12.62 14.44
N SER A 56 -1.37 -11.29 14.38
CA SER A 56 -1.97 -10.52 13.28
C SER A 56 -0.99 -10.40 12.12
N GLU A 57 -1.41 -10.75 10.91
CA GLU A 57 -0.62 -10.51 9.72
C GLU A 57 -0.75 -9.08 9.23
N VAL A 58 0.36 -8.47 8.80
CA VAL A 58 0.44 -7.09 8.35
C VAL A 58 1.17 -7.03 7.01
N PHE A 59 0.60 -6.27 6.07
CA PHE A 59 1.26 -5.93 4.80
C PHE A 59 1.89 -4.55 4.87
N LEU A 60 3.17 -4.50 4.51
CA LEU A 60 3.95 -3.27 4.51
C LEU A 60 4.79 -3.19 3.22
N PRO A 61 4.31 -2.47 2.20
CA PRO A 61 5.11 -2.13 1.05
C PRO A 61 5.95 -0.89 1.38
N LEU A 62 7.23 -0.94 1.05
CA LEU A 62 8.21 0.13 1.26
C LEU A 62 8.91 0.48 -0.04
N ILE A 63 9.21 1.76 -0.23
CA ILE A 63 10.10 2.22 -1.28
C ILE A 63 11.46 2.55 -0.67
N LEU A 64 12.52 2.15 -1.37
CA LEU A 64 13.88 2.60 -1.12
C LEU A 64 14.32 3.47 -2.30
N ASP A 65 14.55 4.74 -2.02
CA ASP A 65 14.83 5.77 -3.03
C ASP A 65 15.95 6.69 -2.55
N LYS A 66 16.68 7.33 -3.46
CA LYS A 66 17.64 8.40 -3.12
C LYS A 66 16.94 9.71 -2.76
N GLU A 67 15.69 9.86 -3.19
CA GLU A 67 14.87 11.04 -2.93
C GLU A 67 13.83 10.79 -1.82
N LYS A 68 13.40 11.87 -1.16
CA LYS A 68 12.28 11.83 -0.22
C LYS A 68 10.96 11.76 -1.00
N PRO A 69 9.88 11.22 -0.42
CA PRO A 69 8.56 11.35 -1.03
C PRO A 69 8.19 12.83 -1.16
N GLY A 70 7.50 13.18 -2.26
CA GLY A 70 6.98 14.54 -2.49
C GLY A 70 5.84 14.93 -1.53
N ILE A 71 5.44 14.02 -0.65
CA ILE A 71 4.45 14.21 0.40
C ILE A 71 5.08 13.93 1.77
N GLU A 72 4.61 14.62 2.80
CA GLU A 72 5.04 14.38 4.16
C GLU A 72 4.68 12.95 4.61
N ALA A 73 5.71 12.17 4.93
CA ALA A 73 5.61 10.79 5.35
C ALA A 73 6.64 10.49 6.44
N SER A 74 6.34 9.50 7.29
CA SER A 74 7.35 8.93 8.17
C SER A 74 8.41 8.22 7.32
N LEU A 75 9.68 8.52 7.57
CA LEU A 75 10.79 7.98 6.79
C LEU A 75 11.96 7.53 7.67
N ILE A 76 12.75 6.62 7.12
CA ILE A 76 14.02 6.16 7.69
C ILE A 76 15.12 6.52 6.70
N LYS A 77 16.29 6.96 7.18
CA LYS A 77 17.49 7.10 6.36
C LYS A 77 18.45 5.93 6.58
N VAL A 78 18.86 5.27 5.51
CA VAL A 78 19.85 4.19 5.53
C VAL A 78 20.87 4.47 4.43
N GLN A 79 22.10 4.75 4.84
CA GLN A 79 23.16 5.18 3.93
C GLN A 79 22.70 6.41 3.10
N ASP A 80 22.73 6.31 1.78
CA ASP A 80 22.33 7.33 0.81
C ASP A 80 20.85 7.23 0.39
N ARG A 81 20.07 6.31 0.98
CA ARG A 81 18.66 6.09 0.63
C ARG A 81 17.69 6.46 1.75
N TYR A 82 16.53 6.92 1.34
CA TYR A 82 15.32 7.08 2.14
C TYR A 82 14.42 5.87 1.97
N ILE A 83 13.79 5.49 3.07
CA ILE A 83 12.84 4.39 3.13
C ILE A 83 11.55 4.95 3.68
N TYR A 84 10.45 4.70 2.97
CA TYR A 84 9.13 5.17 3.33
C TYR A 84 8.06 4.22 2.80
N GLU A 85 6.84 4.36 3.31
CA GLU A 85 5.69 3.56 2.89
C GLU A 85 5.40 3.78 1.39
N ALA A 86 5.31 2.68 0.63
CA ALA A 86 5.19 2.75 -0.82
C ALA A 86 3.89 3.43 -1.28
N GLU A 87 2.85 3.44 -0.43
CA GLU A 87 1.60 4.16 -0.66
C GLU A 87 1.79 5.68 -0.79
N PHE A 88 2.94 6.23 -0.39
CA PHE A 88 3.31 7.62 -0.61
C PHE A 88 4.17 7.81 -1.87
N SER A 89 4.08 6.90 -2.84
CA SER A 89 4.82 6.97 -4.10
C SER A 89 3.91 6.67 -5.30
N ALA A 90 3.88 7.56 -6.30
CA ALA A 90 3.20 7.29 -7.56
C ALA A 90 3.75 6.01 -8.25
N TYR A 91 5.07 5.81 -8.16
CA TYR A 91 5.77 4.64 -8.70
C TYR A 91 5.17 3.30 -8.24
N TYR A 92 4.73 3.21 -6.98
CA TYR A 92 4.12 1.99 -6.45
C TYR A 92 2.78 1.69 -7.13
N PHE A 93 1.92 2.70 -7.26
CA PHE A 93 0.62 2.56 -7.91
C PHE A 93 0.75 2.31 -9.41
N GLU A 94 1.69 2.97 -10.10
CA GLU A 94 1.96 2.70 -11.51
C GLU A 94 2.35 1.22 -11.73
N LYS A 95 3.20 0.66 -10.86
CA LYS A 95 3.54 -0.77 -10.89
C LYS A 95 2.34 -1.67 -10.60
N LEU A 96 1.50 -1.33 -9.61
CA LEU A 96 0.26 -2.05 -9.33
C LEU A 96 -0.68 -2.06 -10.54
N PHE A 97 -0.85 -0.92 -11.20
CA PHE A 97 -1.80 -0.77 -12.30
C PHE A 97 -1.35 -1.55 -13.54
N ARG A 98 -0.05 -1.53 -13.82
CA ARG A 98 0.60 -2.27 -14.92
C ARG A 98 0.83 -3.76 -14.63
N ASP A 99 0.44 -4.23 -13.44
CA ASP A 99 0.62 -5.63 -13.02
C ASP A 99 2.10 -6.07 -12.99
N GLU A 100 2.99 -5.13 -12.66
CA GLU A 100 4.44 -5.36 -12.62
C GLU A 100 4.93 -5.94 -11.27
N ILE A 101 4.00 -6.28 -10.37
CA ILE A 101 4.27 -6.81 -9.04
C ILE A 101 3.78 -8.25 -8.97
N GLY A 102 4.57 -9.19 -9.53
CA GLY A 102 4.11 -10.56 -9.79
C GLY A 102 3.75 -11.44 -8.57
N VAL A 103 3.90 -10.95 -7.35
CA VAL A 103 3.42 -11.63 -6.12
C VAL A 103 2.02 -11.17 -5.69
N LEU A 104 1.48 -10.15 -6.36
CA LEU A 104 0.15 -9.61 -6.11
C LEU A 104 -0.78 -10.04 -7.23
N GLU A 105 -2.03 -10.32 -6.87
CA GLU A 105 -3.10 -10.63 -7.81
C GLU A 105 -4.00 -9.42 -7.96
N LYS A 106 -4.33 -9.06 -9.20
CA LYS A 106 -5.22 -7.94 -9.53
C LYS A 106 -6.60 -8.43 -9.94
N ARG A 107 -7.64 -7.83 -9.36
CA ARG A 107 -9.05 -8.01 -9.74
C ARG A 107 -9.56 -6.69 -10.30
N GLY A 108 -9.64 -6.60 -11.62
CA GLY A 108 -10.04 -5.38 -12.33
C GLY A 108 -11.49 -5.39 -12.78
N PHE A 109 -12.17 -4.25 -12.63
CA PHE A 109 -13.57 -4.04 -13.02
C PHE A 109 -13.70 -2.94 -14.08
N LYS A 110 -12.79 -1.96 -14.07
CA LYS A 110 -12.76 -0.83 -15.01
C LYS A 110 -11.35 -0.58 -15.56
N PRO A 111 -11.21 0.18 -16.66
CA PRO A 111 -9.90 0.64 -17.12
C PRO A 111 -9.14 1.36 -16.01
N LEU A 112 -7.86 1.04 -15.86
CA LEU A 112 -6.99 1.67 -14.88
C LEU A 112 -6.28 2.90 -15.49
N PRO A 113 -5.97 3.92 -14.68
CA PRO A 113 -5.26 5.09 -15.16
C PRO A 113 -3.86 4.73 -15.65
N GLN A 114 -3.39 5.40 -16.71
CA GLN A 114 -2.05 5.19 -17.24
C GLN A 114 -1.02 6.12 -16.61
N LYS A 115 -1.47 7.25 -16.04
CA LYS A 115 -0.61 8.28 -15.46
C LYS A 115 -1.15 8.78 -14.14
N ILE A 116 -0.24 9.03 -13.20
CA ILE A 116 -0.53 9.66 -11.93
C ILE A 116 0.18 11.01 -11.91
N ALA A 117 -0.58 12.10 -11.95
CA ALA A 117 -0.03 13.45 -11.93
C ALA A 117 0.47 13.84 -10.53
N SER A 118 -0.28 13.45 -9.49
CA SER A 118 0.11 13.69 -8.10
C SER A 118 -0.62 12.74 -7.13
N ILE A 119 -0.09 12.68 -5.91
CA ILE A 119 -0.64 11.88 -4.81
C ILE A 119 -0.85 12.76 -3.57
N GLU A 120 -1.91 12.50 -2.82
CA GLU A 120 -2.29 13.21 -1.60
C GLU A 120 -2.73 12.20 -0.53
N ALA A 121 -2.27 12.36 0.71
CA ALA A 121 -2.77 11.56 1.83
C ALA A 121 -4.04 12.19 2.39
N LEU A 122 -5.18 11.51 2.25
CA LEU A 122 -6.48 12.02 2.70
C LEU A 122 -6.64 11.95 4.22
N SER A 123 -6.11 10.90 4.84
CA SER A 123 -6.08 10.76 6.29
C SER A 123 -4.73 10.20 6.72
N ARG A 124 -4.14 10.87 7.71
CA ARG A 124 -2.92 10.42 8.39
C ARG A 124 -3.22 9.66 9.69
N SER A 125 -4.50 9.67 10.11
CA SER A 125 -4.96 9.17 11.41
C SER A 125 -5.65 7.81 11.35
N SER A 126 -5.84 7.23 10.16
CA SER A 126 -6.51 5.95 9.96
C SER A 126 -5.58 4.74 10.17
N THR A 127 -6.21 3.60 10.49
CA THR A 127 -5.59 2.27 10.57
C THR A 127 -5.13 1.76 9.20
N ASN A 128 -5.77 2.23 8.13
CA ASN A 128 -5.41 2.00 6.74
C ASN A 128 -4.78 3.26 6.14
N ARG A 129 -4.15 3.17 4.96
CA ARG A 129 -3.77 4.36 4.19
C ARG A 129 -4.87 4.72 3.22
N LEU A 130 -5.26 5.99 3.22
CA LEU A 130 -6.18 6.56 2.24
C LEU A 130 -5.41 7.56 1.40
N ILE A 131 -5.12 7.19 0.15
CA ILE A 131 -4.31 7.98 -0.77
C ILE A 131 -5.20 8.41 -1.92
N LYS A 132 -5.36 9.72 -2.11
CA LYS A 132 -5.95 10.28 -3.31
C LYS A 132 -4.90 10.34 -4.41
N LEU A 133 -5.25 9.84 -5.58
CA LEU A 133 -4.45 9.83 -6.79
C LEU A 133 -5.12 10.76 -7.80
N ASN A 134 -4.42 11.81 -8.23
CA ASN A 134 -4.89 12.65 -9.33
C ASN A 134 -4.38 12.03 -10.63
N THR A 135 -5.28 11.46 -11.44
CA THR A 135 -4.92 10.62 -12.59
C THR A 135 -5.48 11.17 -13.91
N ASP A 136 -5.11 10.55 -15.02
CA ASP A 136 -5.66 10.83 -16.35
C ASP A 136 -7.15 10.42 -16.50
N LEU A 137 -7.69 9.63 -15.58
CA LEU A 137 -9.13 9.30 -15.51
C LEU A 137 -9.91 10.18 -14.52
N GLY A 138 -9.24 11.15 -13.88
CA GLY A 138 -9.79 11.95 -12.79
C GLY A 138 -9.25 11.52 -11.41
N PRO A 139 -9.77 12.14 -10.32
CA PRO A 139 -9.33 11.82 -8.97
C PRO A 139 -9.88 10.47 -8.50
N LEU A 140 -8.99 9.62 -8.00
CA LEU A 140 -9.32 8.30 -7.44
C LEU A 140 -8.79 8.21 -6.00
N VAL A 141 -9.29 7.25 -5.23
CA VAL A 141 -8.81 6.92 -3.90
C VAL A 141 -8.34 5.47 -3.86
N ALA A 142 -7.11 5.28 -3.41
CA ALA A 142 -6.60 3.99 -2.99
C ALA A 142 -6.77 3.86 -1.47
N LYS A 143 -7.56 2.88 -1.03
CA LYS A 143 -7.63 2.42 0.35
C LYS A 143 -6.69 1.22 0.50
N CYS A 144 -5.56 1.41 1.15
CA CYS A 144 -4.55 0.36 1.36
C CYS A 144 -4.68 -0.21 2.77
N TYR A 145 -4.95 -1.50 2.85
CA TYR A 145 -5.17 -2.24 4.09
C TYR A 145 -3.83 -2.58 4.74
N ARG A 146 -3.72 -2.34 6.05
CA ARG A 146 -2.52 -2.71 6.81
C ARG A 146 -2.58 -4.14 7.33
N THR A 147 -3.71 -4.54 7.90
CA THR A 147 -3.92 -5.90 8.40
C THR A 147 -4.35 -6.81 7.27
N LEU A 148 -3.66 -7.93 7.10
CA LEU A 148 -4.01 -8.99 6.17
C LEU A 148 -4.96 -9.98 6.84
N THR A 149 -6.22 -9.98 6.42
CA THR A 149 -7.19 -11.00 6.85
C THR A 149 -8.06 -11.43 5.68
N SER A 150 -8.28 -12.73 5.55
CA SER A 150 -9.24 -13.30 4.59
C SER A 150 -10.69 -12.94 4.94
N GLU A 151 -10.93 -12.48 6.17
CA GLU A 151 -12.24 -11.99 6.61
C GLU A 151 -12.54 -10.58 6.10
N ASN A 152 -11.57 -9.89 5.48
CA ASN A 152 -11.81 -8.59 4.87
C ASN A 152 -12.61 -8.76 3.56
N GLN A 153 -13.92 -8.80 3.70
CA GLN A 153 -14.87 -8.91 2.59
C GLN A 153 -15.20 -7.54 1.98
N GLU A 154 -14.65 -6.43 2.50
CA GLU A 154 -14.97 -5.08 2.04
C GLU A 154 -14.77 -4.89 0.52
N PRO A 155 -13.67 -5.32 -0.11
CA PRO A 155 -13.50 -5.16 -1.56
C PRO A 155 -14.54 -5.94 -2.38
N LEU A 156 -15.01 -7.08 -1.86
CA LEU A 156 -16.04 -7.89 -2.50
C LEU A 156 -17.41 -7.21 -2.39
N PHE A 157 -17.76 -6.70 -1.20
CA PHE A 157 -19.01 -5.95 -1.03
C PHE A 157 -19.04 -4.65 -1.84
N LEU A 158 -17.94 -3.89 -1.84
CA LEU A 158 -17.83 -2.65 -2.61
C LEU A 158 -17.88 -2.91 -4.11
N SER A 159 -17.24 -3.97 -4.60
CA SER A 159 -17.32 -4.31 -6.02
C SER A 159 -18.72 -4.78 -6.43
N TYR A 160 -19.46 -5.46 -5.55
CA TYR A 160 -20.85 -5.86 -5.80
C TYR A 160 -21.84 -4.68 -5.84
N LEU A 161 -21.68 -3.69 -4.95
CA LEU A 161 -22.57 -2.52 -4.82
C LEU A 161 -22.12 -1.30 -5.64
N SER A 162 -21.11 -1.48 -6.49
CA SER A 162 -20.40 -0.40 -7.16
C SER A 162 -21.29 0.36 -8.14
N GLY A 163 -21.28 1.70 -8.08
CA GLY A 163 -22.01 2.56 -9.01
C GLY A 163 -23.51 2.73 -8.73
N GLU A 164 -24.12 1.89 -7.89
CA GLU A 164 -25.52 2.04 -7.48
C GLU A 164 -25.67 2.76 -6.14
N TYR A 165 -24.93 2.30 -5.12
CA TYR A 165 -25.03 2.80 -3.74
C TYR A 165 -23.68 3.14 -3.11
N THR A 166 -22.59 2.88 -3.85
CA THR A 166 -21.20 3.10 -3.40
C THR A 166 -20.37 3.70 -4.52
N PRO A 167 -19.23 4.35 -4.21
CA PRO A 167 -18.32 4.85 -5.23
C PRO A 167 -17.91 3.77 -6.22
N GLU A 168 -17.64 4.18 -7.45
CA GLU A 168 -17.22 3.26 -8.50
C GLU A 168 -15.87 2.61 -8.16
N VAL A 169 -15.81 1.28 -8.19
CA VAL A 169 -14.61 0.48 -7.90
C VAL A 169 -13.93 0.14 -9.20
N TYR A 170 -12.65 0.45 -9.28
CA TYR A 170 -11.85 0.25 -10.48
C TYR A 170 -11.15 -1.10 -10.45
N ALA A 171 -10.51 -1.41 -9.31
CA ALA A 171 -9.83 -2.66 -9.07
C ALA A 171 -9.56 -2.84 -7.58
N TYR A 172 -9.23 -4.07 -7.18
CA TYR A 172 -8.54 -4.34 -5.93
C TYR A 172 -7.38 -5.32 -6.15
N TRP A 173 -6.44 -5.34 -5.20
CA TRP A 173 -5.26 -6.20 -5.22
C TRP A 173 -5.21 -7.07 -3.98
N GLU A 174 -4.70 -8.29 -4.16
CA GLU A 174 -4.57 -9.30 -3.11
C GLU A 174 -3.15 -9.86 -3.07
N VAL A 175 -2.76 -10.34 -1.89
CA VAL A 175 -1.60 -11.23 -1.73
C VAL A 175 -2.08 -12.52 -1.09
N LYS A 176 -1.87 -13.66 -1.76
CA LYS A 176 -2.36 -14.98 -1.29
C LYS A 176 -3.86 -14.97 -0.93
N GLY A 177 -4.68 -14.32 -1.75
CA GLY A 177 -6.13 -14.18 -1.53
C GLY A 177 -6.54 -13.26 -0.38
N LYS A 178 -5.62 -12.47 0.20
CA LYS A 178 -5.92 -11.46 1.23
C LYS A 178 -5.84 -10.05 0.64
N PRO A 179 -6.89 -9.22 0.74
CA PRO A 179 -6.86 -7.89 0.14
C PRO A 179 -5.82 -6.95 0.75
N ILE A 180 -5.11 -6.21 -0.12
CA ILE A 180 -4.10 -5.21 0.26
C ILE A 180 -4.48 -3.79 -0.13
N ALA A 181 -5.28 -3.61 -1.17
CA ALA A 181 -5.70 -2.30 -1.62
C ALA A 181 -6.96 -2.38 -2.48
N THR A 182 -7.81 -1.37 -2.38
CA THR A 182 -8.96 -1.13 -3.26
C THR A 182 -8.83 0.26 -3.87
N LEU A 183 -8.97 0.36 -5.20
CA LEU A 183 -9.01 1.62 -5.94
C LEU A 183 -10.46 1.95 -6.31
N MET A 184 -10.91 3.12 -5.92
CA MET A 184 -12.28 3.59 -6.13
C MET A 184 -12.32 5.06 -6.53
N GLU A 185 -13.47 5.51 -7.04
CA GLU A 185 -13.75 6.90 -7.33
C GLU A 185 -13.59 7.77 -6.08
N TYR A 186 -12.99 8.96 -6.26
CA TYR A 186 -12.96 9.96 -5.20
C TYR A 186 -14.31 10.67 -5.11
N VAL A 187 -15.04 10.44 -4.03
CA VAL A 187 -16.22 11.21 -3.69
C VAL A 187 -15.82 12.36 -2.78
N LYS A 188 -16.03 13.59 -3.25
CA LYS A 188 -15.83 14.80 -2.44
C LYS A 188 -17.00 14.94 -1.46
N ILE A 189 -16.77 14.50 -0.22
CA ILE A 189 -17.74 14.67 0.87
C ILE A 189 -17.62 16.12 1.38
N LEU A 190 -18.73 16.87 1.33
CA LEU A 190 -18.80 18.25 1.83
C LEU A 190 -19.05 18.30 3.36
N GLU A 191 -19.76 17.30 3.91
CA GLU A 191 -19.96 17.07 5.34
C GLU A 191 -20.00 15.55 5.58
N ASP A 192 -19.24 15.09 6.58
CA ASP A 192 -19.33 13.71 7.06
C ASP A 192 -20.57 13.58 7.94
N ALA A 193 -21.38 12.55 7.71
CA ALA A 193 -22.61 12.34 8.47
C ALA A 193 -22.31 11.69 9.82
N GLY A 194 -21.67 12.43 10.73
CA GLY A 194 -21.58 12.13 12.18
C GLY A 194 -20.59 11.06 12.60
#